data_AF-A0AA36JKF7-F1
#
_entry.id   AF-A0AA36JKF7-F1
#
_cell.length_a   1.000
_cell.length_b   1.000
_cell.length_c   1.000
_cell.angle_alpha   90.00
_cell.angle_beta   90.00
_cell.angle_gamma   90.00
#
_symmetry.space_group_name_H-M   'P 1'
#
loop_
_entity.id
_entity.type
_entity.pdbx_description
1 polymer ?
#
loop_
_entity_poly.entity_id
_entity_poly.type
_entity_poly.pdbx_seq_one_letter_code
_entity_poly.pdbx_strand_id
1 'polypeptide(L)'
;MSAPRQVQMDSIDETKVVVYSSCCCCYSGCLPEIAGVGCAAQETLLCLEADICCKLGTSPLCCGCCAIRCTDITTCCKTQGQCCCLVSGSALPPDAEVPCMLSVCFLTCFPKPGCCVRLGDVKGGN
;
A
#
# COMPACT_ATOMS: atom_id res chain seq x y z
N MET A 1 22.70 -16.58 -4.72
CA MET A 1 21.95 -16.51 -5.98
C MET A 1 20.52 -16.18 -5.60
N SER A 2 20.21 -14.88 -5.48
CA SER A 2 18.90 -14.38 -5.06
C SER A 2 17.91 -14.62 -6.19
N ALA A 3 16.83 -15.34 -5.93
CA ALA A 3 15.77 -15.56 -6.91
C ALA A 3 15.25 -14.20 -7.43
N PRO A 4 14.93 -14.08 -8.73
CA PRO A 4 14.41 -12.85 -9.30
C PRO A 4 13.08 -12.45 -8.63
N ARG A 5 12.91 -11.14 -8.44
CA ARG A 5 11.74 -10.41 -7.93
C ARG A 5 10.42 -10.85 -8.60
N GLN A 6 9.82 -11.93 -8.13
CA GLN A 6 8.46 -12.37 -8.43
C GLN A 6 7.98 -13.05 -7.15
N VAL A 7 7.18 -12.45 -6.28
CA VAL A 7 5.87 -11.85 -6.52
C VAL A 7 5.74 -10.72 -5.49
N GLN A 8 5.90 -9.46 -5.90
CA GLN A 8 5.26 -8.37 -5.17
C GLN A 8 3.77 -8.63 -5.40
N MET A 9 3.11 -9.29 -4.45
CA MET A 9 1.68 -9.52 -4.54
C MET A 9 1.04 -8.19 -4.18
N ASP A 10 1.16 -7.22 -5.11
CA ASP A 10 0.41 -5.97 -5.18
C ASP A 10 -1.05 -6.37 -5.35
N SER A 11 -1.60 -6.99 -4.31
CA SER A 11 -2.98 -7.42 -4.21
C SER A 11 -3.89 -6.21 -4.16
N ILE A 12 -3.29 -5.03 -3.98
CA ILE A 12 -3.90 -3.72 -3.84
C ILE A 12 -3.51 -2.93 -5.09
N ASP A 13 -4.48 -2.69 -5.97
CA ASP A 13 -4.30 -1.76 -7.08
C ASP A 13 -4.35 -0.33 -6.52
N GLU A 14 -3.18 0.15 -6.09
CA GLU A 14 -3.03 1.46 -5.47
C GLU A 14 -3.55 2.60 -6.34
N THR A 15 -3.52 2.44 -7.67
CA THR A 15 -3.96 3.49 -8.60
C THR A 15 -5.45 3.83 -8.46
N LYS A 16 -6.24 2.89 -7.94
CA LYS A 16 -7.70 3.03 -7.76
C LYS A 16 -8.11 3.51 -6.37
N VAL A 17 -7.16 3.61 -5.42
CA VAL A 17 -7.46 3.99 -4.04
C VAL A 17 -7.87 5.45 -3.99
N VAL A 18 -9.07 5.73 -3.49
CA VAL A 18 -9.54 7.08 -3.19
C VAL A 18 -9.06 7.45 -1.79
N VAL A 19 -8.20 8.46 -1.70
CA VAL A 19 -7.62 8.88 -0.42
C VAL A 19 -8.63 9.72 0.36
N TYR A 20 -8.89 9.37 1.62
CA TYR A 20 -9.77 10.15 2.49
C TYR A 20 -9.04 10.83 3.64
N SER A 21 -7.89 10.30 4.07
CA SER A 21 -7.06 10.87 5.12
C SER A 21 -5.61 10.60 4.81
N SER A 22 -4.75 11.60 4.91
CA SER A 22 -3.30 11.40 4.74
C SER A 22 -2.52 12.47 5.48
N CYS A 23 -1.35 12.12 5.98
CA CYS A 23 -0.44 13.04 6.66
C CYS A 23 1.01 12.64 6.40
N CYS A 24 1.78 13.52 5.77
CA CYS A 24 3.19 13.32 5.47
C CYS A 24 3.42 11.98 4.76
N CYS A 25 3.94 10.97 5.46
CA CYS A 25 4.32 9.67 4.93
C CYS A 25 3.22 8.61 4.98
N CYS A 26 2.01 8.91 5.44
CA CYS A 26 0.94 7.91 5.59
C CYS A 26 -0.36 8.35 4.94
N TYR A 27 -1.14 7.36 4.50
CA TYR A 27 -2.47 7.56 3.95
C TYR A 27 -3.44 6.46 4.37
N SER A 28 -4.72 6.81 4.30
CA SER A 28 -5.86 5.91 4.40
C SER A 28 -6.84 6.27 3.31
N GLY A 29 -7.35 5.25 2.66
CA GLY A 29 -8.23 5.36 1.51
C GLY A 29 -9.20 4.20 1.44
N CYS A 30 -10.05 4.24 0.42
CA CYS A 30 -10.94 3.15 0.11
C CYS A 30 -10.92 2.85 -1.38
N LEU A 31 -11.11 1.57 -1.71
CA LEU A 31 -11.38 1.12 -3.07
C LEU A 31 -12.91 1.22 -3.30
N PRO A 32 -13.37 2.05 -4.26
CA PRO A 32 -14.80 2.20 -4.54
C PRO A 32 -15.43 0.93 -5.13
N GLU A 33 -14.62 0.06 -5.73
CA GLU A 33 -15.02 -1.26 -6.19
C GLU A 33 -14.59 -2.30 -5.15
N ILE A 34 -15.55 -3.06 -4.60
CA ILE A 34 -15.27 -4.14 -3.65
C ILE A 34 -14.64 -5.31 -4.41
N ALA A 35 -13.32 -5.30 -4.55
CA ALA A 35 -12.55 -6.41 -5.10
C ALA A 35 -12.27 -7.47 -4.01
N GLY A 36 -13.34 -8.11 -3.52
CA GLY A 36 -13.28 -9.27 -2.63
C GLY A 36 -13.20 -8.97 -1.13
N VAL A 37 -13.72 -9.91 -0.33
CA VAL A 37 -13.62 -9.91 1.14
C VAL A 37 -12.33 -10.62 1.55
N GLY A 38 -11.55 -9.98 2.41
CA GLY A 38 -10.30 -10.53 2.92
C GLY A 38 -9.35 -9.43 3.38
N CYS A 39 -8.20 -9.84 3.89
CA CYS A 39 -7.11 -8.93 4.22
C CYS A 39 -5.83 -9.32 3.48
N ALA A 40 -5.04 -8.31 3.13
CA ALA A 40 -3.68 -8.46 2.67
C ALA A 40 -2.85 -7.34 3.29
N ALA A 41 -1.65 -7.65 3.75
CA ALA A 41 -0.73 -6.67 4.30
C ALA A 41 0.71 -7.03 3.96
N GLN A 42 1.53 -6.00 3.80
CA GLN A 42 2.96 -6.09 3.57
C GLN A 42 3.63 -5.06 4.47
N GLU A 43 4.59 -5.53 5.26
CA GLU A 43 5.34 -4.74 6.24
C GLU A 43 6.82 -4.92 5.95
N THR A 44 7.55 -3.84 5.78
CA THR A 44 9.01 -3.82 5.63
C THR A 44 9.60 -2.98 6.74
N LEU A 45 10.47 -3.58 7.55
CA LEU A 45 11.28 -2.90 8.56
C LEU A 45 12.75 -3.16 8.23
N LEU A 46 13.45 -2.13 7.75
CA LEU A 46 14.83 -2.22 7.28
C LEU A 46 15.00 -3.29 6.19
N CYS A 47 15.61 -4.43 6.51
CA CYS A 47 15.83 -5.55 5.61
C CYS A 47 14.79 -6.67 5.78
N LEU A 48 13.91 -6.58 6.76
CA LEU A 48 12.93 -7.61 7.04
C LEU A 48 11.60 -7.24 6.39
N GLU A 49 11.10 -8.12 5.54
CA GLU A 49 9.81 -7.96 4.88
C GLU A 49 8.90 -9.12 5.24
N ALA A 50 7.67 -8.80 5.63
CA ALA A 50 6.65 -9.75 6.03
C ALA A 50 5.35 -9.49 5.26
N ASP A 51 4.81 -10.54 4.67
CA ASP A 51 3.54 -10.52 3.95
C ASP A 51 2.50 -11.34 4.69
N ILE A 52 1.25 -10.90 4.63
CA ILE A 52 0.07 -11.63 5.07
C ILE A 52 -0.99 -11.55 3.97
N CYS A 53 -1.61 -12.67 3.61
CA CYS A 53 -2.74 -12.69 2.70
C CYS A 53 -3.78 -13.71 3.14
N CYS A 54 -5.00 -13.24 3.33
CA CYS A 54 -6.19 -14.04 3.65
C CYS A 54 -7.32 -13.76 2.63
N LYS A 55 -6.98 -13.35 1.40
CA LYS A 55 -7.96 -13.16 0.33
C LYS A 55 -8.43 -14.52 -0.21
N LEU A 56 -9.75 -14.67 -0.36
CA LEU A 56 -10.34 -15.87 -0.95
C LEU A 56 -9.90 -16.04 -2.40
N GLY A 57 -9.60 -17.28 -2.80
CA GLY A 57 -9.20 -17.60 -4.18
C GLY A 57 -7.79 -17.18 -4.57
N THR A 58 -6.95 -16.77 -3.62
CA THR A 58 -5.52 -16.50 -3.86
C THR A 58 -4.66 -17.71 -3.50
N SER A 59 -3.52 -17.87 -4.19
CA SER A 59 -2.56 -18.91 -3.85
C SER A 59 -1.96 -18.65 -2.46
N PRO A 60 -1.77 -19.70 -1.64
CA PRO A 60 -1.18 -19.54 -0.32
C PRO A 60 0.24 -18.95 -0.42
N LEU A 61 0.61 -18.16 0.57
CA LEU A 61 1.98 -17.71 0.80
C LEU A 61 2.85 -18.88 1.29
N CYS A 62 4.16 -18.65 1.44
CA CYS A 62 5.15 -19.67 1.85
C CYS A 62 4.70 -20.48 3.08
N CYS A 63 4.14 -19.81 4.10
CA CYS A 63 3.64 -20.44 5.33
C CYS A 63 2.10 -20.51 5.36
N GLY A 64 1.44 -20.65 4.20
CA GLY A 64 -0.01 -20.67 4.08
C GLY A 64 -0.60 -19.26 3.93
N CYS A 65 -0.62 -18.47 5.00
CA CYS A 65 -1.18 -17.11 5.00
C CYS A 65 -0.14 -16.01 5.25
N CYS A 66 1.12 -16.36 5.50
CA CYS A 66 2.20 -15.40 5.70
C CYS A 66 3.50 -15.83 5.02
N ALA A 67 4.38 -14.88 4.79
CA ALA A 67 5.75 -15.10 4.34
C ALA A 67 6.66 -14.06 4.99
N ILE A 68 7.89 -14.45 5.33
CA ILE A 68 8.92 -13.54 5.83
C ILE A 68 10.16 -13.73 4.96
N ARG A 69 10.76 -12.63 4.51
CA ARG A 69 11.98 -12.63 3.69
C ARG A 69 12.93 -11.51 4.10
N CYS A 70 14.19 -11.67 3.71
CA CYS A 70 15.16 -10.58 3.74
C CYS A 70 15.21 -9.90 2.37
N THR A 71 15.15 -8.58 2.37
CA THR A 71 15.22 -7.72 1.18
C THR A 71 16.32 -6.67 1.32
N ASP A 72 16.72 -6.06 0.21
CA ASP A 72 17.66 -4.94 0.23
C ASP A 72 17.01 -3.74 0.93
N ILE A 73 17.81 -2.96 1.67
CA ILE A 73 17.31 -1.83 2.45
C ILE A 73 16.98 -0.67 1.51
N THR A 74 15.70 -0.47 1.22
CA THR A 74 15.20 0.66 0.40
C THR A 74 14.53 1.75 1.23
N THR A 75 13.93 1.39 2.36
CA THR A 75 13.19 2.29 3.27
C THR A 75 13.44 1.89 4.72
N CYS A 76 13.28 2.81 5.67
CA CYS A 76 13.39 2.50 7.10
C CYS A 76 12.19 1.66 7.55
N CYS A 77 10.98 2.11 7.19
CA CYS A 77 9.72 1.42 7.46
C CYS A 77 8.77 1.63 6.29
N LYS A 78 8.09 0.56 5.87
CA LYS A 78 7.03 0.63 4.86
C LYS A 78 5.92 -0.33 5.23
N THR A 79 4.71 0.16 5.27
CA THR A 79 3.51 -0.64 5.54
C THR A 79 2.51 -0.40 4.43
N GLN A 80 1.86 -1.46 4.01
CA GLN A 80 0.73 -1.42 3.11
C GLN A 80 -0.27 -2.47 3.58
N GLY A 81 -1.54 -2.10 3.65
CA GLY A 81 -2.59 -3.00 4.13
C GLY A 81 -3.90 -2.71 3.43
N GLN A 82 -4.63 -3.78 3.12
CA GLN A 82 -6.01 -3.75 2.68
C GLN A 82 -6.83 -4.67 3.58
N CYS A 83 -7.93 -4.16 4.12
CA CYS A 83 -8.96 -4.94 4.78
C CYS A 83 -10.30 -4.65 4.09
N CYS A 84 -10.82 -5.62 3.35
CA CYS A 84 -11.98 -5.44 2.47
C CYS A 84 -11.75 -4.27 1.49
N CYS A 85 -12.55 -3.20 1.58
CA CYS A 85 -12.39 -2.00 0.75
C CYS A 85 -11.45 -0.95 1.35
N LEU A 86 -11.06 -1.08 2.61
CA LEU A 86 -10.21 -0.11 3.29
C LEU A 86 -8.75 -0.38 2.98
N VAL A 87 -8.03 0.66 2.60
CA VAL A 87 -6.60 0.59 2.26
C VAL A 87 -5.85 1.61 3.10
N SER A 88 -4.72 1.20 3.65
CA SER A 88 -3.80 2.08 4.36
C SER A 88 -2.39 1.81 3.89
N GLY A 89 -1.55 2.84 3.88
CA GLY A 89 -0.13 2.67 3.61
C GLY A 89 0.70 3.76 4.25
N SER A 90 1.98 3.45 4.49
CA SER A 90 2.97 4.45 4.87
C SER A 90 4.37 4.05 4.43
N ALA A 91 5.22 5.04 4.17
CA ALA A 91 6.64 4.83 3.86
C ALA A 91 7.51 5.90 4.53
N LEU A 92 8.51 5.49 5.31
CA LEU A 92 9.49 6.36 5.95
C LEU A 92 10.89 6.02 5.42
N PRO A 93 11.56 6.92 4.68
CA PRO A 93 11.05 8.20 4.14
C PRO A 93 9.95 7.97 3.06
N PRO A 94 9.14 9.00 2.72
CA PRO A 94 8.20 8.92 1.60
C PRO A 94 8.91 8.52 0.31
N ASP A 95 8.25 7.70 -0.50
CA ASP A 95 8.78 7.20 -1.78
C ASP A 95 7.77 7.42 -2.91
N ALA A 96 8.04 6.85 -4.10
CA ALA A 96 7.14 6.97 -5.24
C ALA A 96 5.82 6.19 -5.07
N GLU A 97 5.76 5.22 -4.15
CA GLU A 97 4.55 4.46 -3.86
C GLU A 97 3.68 5.19 -2.83
N VAL A 98 4.31 5.77 -1.80
CA VAL A 98 3.65 6.61 -0.80
C VAL A 98 4.24 8.03 -0.82
N PRO A 99 3.71 8.91 -1.69
CA PRO A 99 4.18 10.29 -1.75
C PRO A 99 3.78 11.06 -0.49
N CYS A 100 4.46 12.18 -0.26
CA CYS A 100 4.07 13.10 0.80
C CYS A 100 2.69 13.69 0.50
N MET A 101 1.68 13.44 1.34
CA MET A 101 0.30 13.89 1.11
C MET A 101 -0.33 14.50 2.36
N LEU A 102 -1.23 15.46 2.15
CA LEU A 102 -2.08 16.00 3.20
C LEU A 102 -3.54 15.98 2.71
N SER A 103 -4.37 15.17 3.35
CA SER A 103 -5.78 15.03 2.99
C SER A 103 -6.63 14.83 4.24
N VAL A 104 -7.83 15.41 4.24
CA VAL A 104 -8.82 15.26 5.31
C VAL A 104 -10.20 15.13 4.70
N CYS A 105 -10.96 14.11 5.11
CA CYS A 105 -12.33 13.86 4.65
C CYS A 105 -12.48 13.92 3.11
N PHE A 106 -11.63 13.19 2.37
CA PHE A 106 -11.61 13.14 0.89
C PHE A 106 -11.16 14.44 0.20
N LEU A 107 -10.76 15.47 0.95
CA LEU A 107 -10.17 16.67 0.42
C LEU A 107 -8.66 16.57 0.53
N THR A 108 -7.99 16.40 -0.60
CA THR A 108 -6.54 16.49 -0.69
C THR A 108 -6.15 17.96 -0.80
N CYS A 109 -5.26 18.41 0.08
CA CYS A 109 -4.69 19.75 0.10
C CYS A 109 -3.30 19.79 -0.57
N PHE A 110 -2.55 18.69 -0.48
CA PHE A 110 -1.20 18.56 -1.03
C PHE A 110 -0.98 17.11 -1.51
N PRO A 111 -0.28 16.87 -2.63
CA PRO A 111 0.41 17.84 -3.50
C PRO A 111 -0.50 18.52 -4.54
N LYS A 112 -1.60 17.89 -4.93
CA LYS A 112 -2.59 18.46 -5.85
C LYS A 112 -3.92 18.62 -5.13
N PRO A 113 -4.43 19.86 -4.97
CA PRO A 113 -5.74 20.08 -4.37
C PRO A 113 -6.85 19.37 -5.14
N GLY A 114 -7.74 18.68 -4.46
CA GLY A 114 -8.85 17.99 -5.11
C GLY A 114 -9.79 17.27 -4.15
N CYS A 115 -10.94 16.83 -4.66
CA CYS A 115 -11.92 16.05 -3.92
C CYS A 115 -11.95 14.62 -4.47
N CYS A 116 -11.96 13.63 -3.58
CA CYS A 116 -11.94 12.20 -3.92
C CYS A 116 -10.80 11.83 -4.87
N VAL A 117 -9.61 12.40 -4.64
CA VAL A 117 -8.43 12.17 -5.48
C VAL A 117 -7.98 10.71 -5.36
N ARG A 118 -7.66 10.10 -6.49
CA ARG A 118 -7.08 8.75 -6.52
C ARG A 118 -5.58 8.83 -6.31
N LEU A 119 -5.01 7.87 -5.59
CA LEU A 119 -3.57 7.81 -5.35
C LEU A 119 -2.77 7.75 -6.67
N GLY A 120 -3.32 7.13 -7.73
CA GLY A 120 -2.72 7.16 -9.07
C GLY A 120 -2.55 8.57 -9.66
N ASP A 121 -3.50 9.48 -9.41
CA ASP A 121 -3.47 10.85 -9.92
C ASP A 121 -2.43 11.73 -9.18
N VAL A 122 -2.15 11.36 -7.93
CA VAL A 122 -1.12 11.99 -7.08
C VAL A 122 0.28 11.60 -7.53
N LYS A 123 0.51 10.33 -7.88
CA LYS A 123 1.82 9.81 -8.31
C LYS A 123 2.35 10.43 -9.60
N GLY A 124 1.48 10.86 -10.53
CA GLY A 124 1.84 11.50 -11.80
C GLY A 124 2.00 13.03 -11.75
N GLY A 125 2.48 13.58 -10.63
CA GLY A 125 2.46 15.02 -10.35
C GLY A 125 3.75 15.81 -10.50
N ASN A 126 4.81 15.22 -11.03
CA ASN A 126 6.10 15.90 -11.25
C ASN A 126 6.42 16.01 -12.74
#